data_AF-A0AA38ZA47-F1
#
_entry.id   AF-A0AA38ZA47-F1
#
_cell.length_a   1.000
_cell.length_b   1.000
_cell.length_c   1.000
_cell.angle_alpha   90.00
_cell.angle_beta   90.00
_cell.angle_gamma   90.00
#
_symmetry.space_group_name_H-M   'P 1'
#
loop_
_entity.id
_entity.type
_entity.pdbx_description
1 polymer ?
#
loop_
_entity_poly.entity_id
_entity_poly.type
_entity_poly.pdbx_seq_one_letter_code
_entity_poly.pdbx_strand_id
1 'polypeptide(L)'
;MAEEQQVPLLKKVYYQNCSGCRVEQLKETRRGLPIKELLSIWTVVLCTALPISSLFPFLYFMIRDFHIAKREEDIGYYAGYVGSAFMLGRALTSVAWGMVADRYGRKPVIMIGTITVVIFNTLFGLSVNFWMALSTRFLLGSLNGLLGPIKAYAAEIFRDEYQALGLSTVSTAWGIGLIIGPALGGFLAQPAEKYPDIFSEDSLFGRFPYFLPCLFISAYAMIVTVACCWLPETLHSHKENNKSREDSYDALEAANGGSNAKEKEQEIEGSESTSNESLFKNWPLMSSIIVYCVFSLHDMAYTEIFSLWAVSPRKHGGLSYSTDDVGVVLAISGILVSSYPPFGIKTCWKKIHSALLSLRLGKHICELKFFLGPFSFHYEICLCSFTIKFHQVDWSLAYL
;
A
#
# COMPACT_ATOMS: atom_id res chain seq x y z
N MET A 1 -10.63 42.93 16.15
CA MET A 1 -9.52 42.01 16.45
C MET A 1 -9.78 41.44 17.82
N ALA A 2 -10.54 40.35 17.90
CA ALA A 2 -10.70 39.57 19.11
C ALA A 2 -10.07 38.21 18.80
N GLU A 3 -8.95 37.93 19.44
CA GLU A 3 -8.20 36.69 19.32
C GLU A 3 -8.94 35.66 20.18
N GLU A 4 -9.70 34.79 19.51
CA GLU A 4 -10.42 33.69 20.14
C GLU A 4 -9.38 32.64 20.57
N GLN A 5 -8.87 32.78 21.80
CA GLN A 5 -8.08 31.74 22.45
C GLN A 5 -8.97 30.52 22.69
N GLN A 6 -8.97 29.58 21.76
CA GLN A 6 -9.34 28.20 22.05
C GLN A 6 -8.33 27.64 23.07
N VAL A 7 -8.73 27.66 24.33
CA VAL A 7 -8.07 26.88 25.39
C VAL A 7 -8.31 25.40 25.06
N PRO A 8 -7.28 24.56 24.85
CA PRO A 8 -7.49 23.15 24.62
C PRO A 8 -8.04 22.51 25.90
N LEU A 9 -9.28 22.04 25.83
CA LEU A 9 -9.93 21.20 26.84
C LEU A 9 -9.11 19.90 26.96
N LEU A 10 -8.60 19.66 28.17
CA LEU A 10 -7.59 18.65 28.58
C LEU A 10 -6.12 18.96 28.21
N LYS A 11 -5.33 19.34 29.24
CA LYS A 11 -3.87 19.28 29.21
C LYS A 11 -3.45 17.83 28.94
N LYS A 12 -2.94 17.54 27.74
CA LYS A 12 -2.32 16.25 27.43
C LYS A 12 -1.15 15.99 28.38
N VAL A 13 -1.19 14.87 29.10
CA VAL A 13 -0.10 14.44 29.99
C VAL A 13 0.87 13.60 29.16
N TYR A 14 2.10 14.08 28.99
CA TYR A 14 3.13 13.34 28.25
C TYR A 14 4.05 12.57 29.19
N TYR A 15 4.30 11.31 28.87
CA TYR A 15 5.24 10.46 29.60
C TYR A 15 6.62 10.48 28.93
N GLN A 16 7.68 10.83 29.67
CA GLN A 16 9.04 10.94 29.11
C GLN A 16 9.60 9.61 28.54
N ASN A 17 9.17 8.46 29.06
CA ASN A 17 9.62 7.14 28.60
C ASN A 17 8.76 6.56 27.46
N CYS A 18 7.80 7.32 26.92
CA CYS A 18 6.90 6.87 25.88
C CYS A 18 7.29 7.46 24.51
N SER A 19 7.68 6.60 23.57
CA SER A 19 8.05 6.99 22.20
C SER A 19 6.93 7.76 21.48
N GLY A 20 5.68 7.26 21.58
CA GLY A 20 4.51 7.93 20.99
C GLY A 20 4.24 9.33 21.56
N CYS A 21 4.34 9.51 22.90
CA CYS A 21 4.18 10.83 23.53
C CYS A 21 5.23 11.84 23.04
N ARG A 22 6.47 11.38 22.78
CA ARG A 22 7.52 12.24 22.20
C ARG A 22 7.16 12.70 20.78
N VAL A 23 6.55 11.83 19.97
CA VAL A 23 6.08 12.21 18.64
C VAL A 23 4.94 13.23 18.73
N GLU A 24 3.98 13.04 19.64
CA GLU A 24 2.90 14.02 19.85
C GLU A 24 3.44 15.39 20.31
N GLN A 25 4.39 15.44 21.24
CA GLN A 25 5.04 16.69 21.63
C GLN A 25 5.75 17.37 20.44
N LEU A 26 6.41 16.58 19.59
CA LEU A 26 7.06 17.08 18.38
C LEU A 26 6.04 17.64 17.37
N LYS A 27 4.85 17.04 17.27
CA LYS A 27 3.77 17.54 16.41
C LYS A 27 3.26 18.90 16.89
N GLU A 28 3.11 19.11 18.19
CA GLU A 28 2.58 20.36 18.74
C GLU A 28 3.59 21.51 18.68
N THR A 29 4.88 21.19 18.82
CA THR A 29 5.96 22.18 18.78
C THR A 29 6.37 22.57 17.36
N ARG A 30 6.27 21.66 16.38
CA ARG A 30 6.60 21.99 14.98
C ARG A 30 5.44 22.65 14.26
N ARG A 31 5.59 23.95 14.00
CA ARG A 31 4.73 24.70 13.07
C ARG A 31 5.34 24.62 11.66
N GLY A 32 4.73 23.84 10.77
CA GLY A 32 5.13 23.72 9.37
C GLY A 32 4.93 22.34 8.77
N LEU A 33 5.11 22.23 7.45
CA LEU A 33 4.94 20.98 6.71
C LEU A 33 6.13 20.04 6.95
N PRO A 34 5.96 18.80 7.44
CA PRO A 34 7.08 17.92 7.78
C PRO A 34 7.65 17.22 6.53
N ILE A 35 8.46 17.96 5.75
CA ILE A 35 9.02 17.45 4.48
C ILE A 35 9.90 16.21 4.69
N LYS A 36 10.66 16.15 5.79
CA LYS A 36 11.54 15.01 6.09
C LYS A 36 10.75 13.72 6.30
N GLU A 37 9.63 13.79 7.02
CA GLU A 37 8.75 12.67 7.29
C GLU A 37 8.02 12.23 6.01
N LEU A 38 7.58 13.18 5.18
CA LEU A 38 7.00 12.89 3.86
C LEU A 38 8.00 12.13 2.97
N LEU A 39 9.24 12.61 2.87
CA LEU A 39 10.30 11.95 2.10
C LEU A 39 10.64 10.57 2.66
N SER A 40 10.65 10.41 3.99
CA SER A 40 10.88 9.11 4.63
C SER A 40 9.79 8.11 4.25
N ILE A 41 8.51 8.51 4.32
CA ILE A 41 7.39 7.67 3.88
C ILE A 41 7.51 7.34 2.39
N TRP A 42 7.87 8.31 1.55
CA TRP A 42 8.09 8.07 0.12
C TRP A 42 9.12 6.98 -0.14
N THR A 43 10.27 7.07 0.52
CA THR A 43 11.35 6.08 0.31
C THR A 43 10.95 4.67 0.75
N VAL A 44 10.23 4.56 1.87
CA VAL A 44 9.71 3.28 2.39
C VAL A 44 8.64 2.70 1.45
N VAL A 45 7.73 3.52 0.93
CA VAL A 45 6.70 3.08 -0.01
C VAL A 45 7.31 2.65 -1.35
N LEU A 46 8.29 3.38 -1.87
CA LEU A 46 9.02 2.96 -3.08
C LEU A 46 9.71 1.62 -2.90
N CYS A 47 10.28 1.35 -1.71
CA CYS A 47 10.91 0.06 -1.40
C CYS A 47 9.93 -1.11 -1.54
N THR A 48 8.63 -0.93 -1.26
CA THR A 48 7.62 -1.99 -1.47
C THR A 48 7.02 -1.98 -2.87
N ALA A 49 6.94 -0.84 -3.55
CA ALA A 49 6.33 -0.74 -4.88
C ALA A 49 7.26 -1.32 -5.96
N LEU A 50 8.56 -1.01 -5.91
CA LEU A 50 9.53 -1.38 -6.95
C LEU A 50 9.65 -2.89 -7.21
N PRO A 51 9.72 -3.79 -6.20
CA PRO A 51 9.78 -5.24 -6.45
C PRO A 51 8.55 -5.79 -7.19
N ILE A 52 7.40 -5.14 -7.04
CA ILE A 52 6.13 -5.55 -7.65
C ILE A 52 6.10 -5.08 -9.10
N SER A 53 6.33 -3.78 -9.30
CA SER A 53 6.14 -3.15 -10.61
C SER A 53 7.28 -3.44 -11.59
N SER A 54 8.51 -3.61 -11.11
CA SER A 54 9.65 -4.02 -11.96
C SER A 54 9.51 -5.41 -12.54
N LEU A 55 8.66 -6.25 -11.97
CA LEU A 55 8.46 -7.62 -12.44
C LEU A 55 7.78 -7.69 -13.81
N PHE A 56 6.80 -6.82 -14.06
CA PHE A 56 5.91 -6.92 -15.22
C PHE A 56 6.62 -7.01 -16.57
N PRO A 57 7.66 -6.20 -16.87
CA PRO A 57 8.31 -6.24 -18.18
C PRO A 57 9.10 -7.52 -18.45
N PHE A 58 9.67 -8.16 -17.43
CA PHE A 58 10.63 -9.25 -17.61
C PHE A 58 10.12 -10.62 -17.15
N LEU A 59 9.00 -10.70 -16.43
CA LEU A 59 8.48 -11.97 -15.90
C LEU A 59 8.24 -13.02 -16.99
N TYR A 60 7.67 -12.62 -18.13
CA TYR A 60 7.46 -13.53 -19.26
C TYR A 60 8.77 -14.16 -19.73
N PHE A 61 9.79 -13.33 -19.93
CA PHE A 61 11.11 -13.75 -20.39
C PHE A 61 11.78 -14.65 -19.36
N MET A 62 11.67 -14.34 -18.07
CA MET A 62 12.22 -15.15 -17.00
C MET A 62 11.64 -16.57 -16.97
N ILE A 63 10.32 -16.71 -17.17
CA ILE A 63 9.66 -18.02 -17.24
C ILE A 63 10.04 -18.78 -18.51
N ARG A 64 10.18 -18.06 -19.64
CA ARG A 64 10.65 -18.64 -20.90
C ARG A 64 12.06 -19.24 -20.75
N ASP A 65 12.95 -18.51 -20.09
CA ASP A 65 14.35 -18.90 -19.91
C ASP A 65 14.52 -20.03 -18.87
N PHE A 66 13.54 -20.24 -17.99
CA PHE A 66 13.50 -21.43 -17.14
C PHE A 66 13.15 -22.73 -17.88
N HIS A 67 12.73 -22.64 -19.14
CA HIS A 67 12.39 -23.80 -20.00
C HIS A 67 11.42 -24.81 -19.37
N ILE A 68 10.53 -24.34 -18.47
CA ILE A 68 9.54 -25.20 -17.79
C ILE A 68 8.26 -25.42 -18.61
N ALA A 69 7.91 -24.45 -19.45
CA ALA A 69 6.74 -24.50 -20.31
C ALA A 69 7.03 -25.36 -21.54
N LYS A 70 6.23 -26.40 -21.77
CA LYS A 70 6.35 -27.27 -22.97
C LYS A 70 5.92 -26.55 -24.24
N ARG A 71 4.98 -25.61 -24.11
CA ARG A 71 4.45 -24.78 -25.20
C ARG A 71 4.57 -23.31 -24.81
N GLU A 72 4.77 -22.44 -25.79
CA GLU A 72 4.88 -21.00 -25.54
C GLU A 72 3.61 -20.38 -24.95
N GLU A 73 2.43 -20.98 -25.21
CA GLU A 73 1.16 -20.56 -24.61
C GLU A 73 1.11 -20.81 -23.10
N ASP A 74 1.87 -21.79 -22.60
CA ASP A 74 1.87 -22.14 -21.18
C ASP A 74 2.67 -21.14 -20.33
N ILE A 75 3.58 -20.38 -20.95
CA ILE A 75 4.45 -19.39 -20.29
C ILE A 75 3.61 -18.38 -19.49
N GLY A 76 2.49 -17.93 -20.04
CA GLY A 76 1.58 -17.00 -19.37
C GLY A 76 0.98 -17.56 -18.09
N TYR A 77 0.62 -18.85 -18.05
CA TYR A 77 0.10 -19.50 -16.85
C TYR A 77 1.17 -19.58 -15.75
N TYR A 78 2.39 -20.00 -16.10
CA TYR A 78 3.49 -20.07 -15.14
C TYR A 78 3.91 -18.69 -14.62
N ALA A 79 3.90 -17.66 -15.47
CA ALA A 79 4.09 -16.28 -15.05
C ALA A 79 3.00 -15.85 -14.05
N GLY A 80 1.74 -16.14 -14.37
CA GLY A 80 0.61 -15.89 -13.47
C GLY A 80 0.76 -16.57 -12.10
N TYR A 81 1.28 -17.80 -12.04
CA TYR A 81 1.56 -18.46 -10.76
C TYR A 81 2.63 -17.73 -9.94
N VAL A 82 3.70 -17.22 -10.57
CA VAL A 82 4.74 -16.46 -9.87
C VAL A 82 4.23 -15.11 -9.38
N GLY A 83 3.46 -14.38 -10.19
CA GLY A 83 2.84 -13.11 -9.80
C GLY A 83 1.82 -13.29 -8.67
N SER A 84 0.94 -14.28 -8.81
CA SER A 84 -0.10 -14.57 -7.80
C SER A 84 0.46 -15.10 -6.48
N ALA A 85 1.57 -15.86 -6.49
CA ALA A 85 2.19 -16.34 -5.25
C ALA A 85 2.61 -15.20 -4.31
N PHE A 86 3.12 -14.09 -4.85
CA PHE A 86 3.42 -12.90 -4.06
C PHE A 86 2.16 -12.28 -3.45
N MET A 87 1.10 -12.13 -4.24
CA MET A 87 -0.17 -11.54 -3.76
C MET A 87 -0.88 -12.46 -2.76
N LEU A 88 -0.81 -13.78 -2.94
CA LEU A 88 -1.33 -14.78 -2.02
C LEU A 88 -0.61 -14.71 -0.67
N GLY A 89 0.73 -14.68 -0.68
CA GLY A 89 1.52 -14.52 0.54
C GLY A 89 1.11 -13.26 1.31
N ARG A 90 0.96 -12.13 0.61
CA ARG A 90 0.50 -10.87 1.21
C ARG A 90 -0.91 -10.96 1.76
N ALA A 91 -1.83 -11.58 1.04
CA ALA A 91 -3.22 -11.71 1.49
C ALA A 91 -3.29 -12.47 2.82
N LEU A 92 -2.54 -13.58 2.94
CA LEU A 92 -2.51 -14.42 4.13
C LEU A 92 -1.92 -13.72 5.36
N THR A 93 -0.91 -12.86 5.18
CA THR A 93 -0.18 -12.27 6.32
C THR A 93 -0.49 -10.80 6.57
N SER A 94 -1.21 -10.12 5.68
CA SER A 94 -1.50 -8.68 5.78
C SER A 94 -2.12 -8.27 7.12
N VAL A 95 -3.14 -9.01 7.57
CA VAL A 95 -3.82 -8.77 8.86
C VAL A 95 -2.87 -9.06 10.03
N ALA A 96 -2.10 -10.15 9.93
CA ALA A 96 -1.12 -10.51 10.95
C ALA A 96 -0.07 -9.41 11.16
N TRP A 97 0.47 -8.84 10.09
CA TRP A 97 1.42 -7.72 10.16
C TRP A 97 0.79 -6.44 10.69
N GLY A 98 -0.50 -6.19 10.42
CA GLY A 98 -1.25 -5.11 11.06
C GLY A 98 -1.31 -5.27 12.58
N MET A 99 -1.74 -6.45 13.06
CA MET A 99 -1.80 -6.77 14.49
C MET A 99 -0.42 -6.70 15.17
N VAL A 100 0.62 -7.18 14.50
CA VAL A 100 2.01 -7.10 15.00
C VAL A 100 2.47 -5.63 15.08
N ALA A 101 2.12 -4.79 14.10
CA ALA A 101 2.47 -3.37 14.12
C ALA A 101 1.76 -2.64 15.27
N ASP A 102 0.51 -2.97 15.54
CA ASP A 102 -0.24 -2.36 16.64
C ASP A 102 0.27 -2.80 18.02
N ARG A 103 0.82 -4.01 18.15
CA ARG A 103 1.36 -4.53 19.42
C ARG A 103 2.82 -4.13 19.66
N TYR A 104 3.69 -4.24 18.66
CA TYR A 104 5.13 -4.08 18.81
C TYR A 104 5.66 -2.74 18.27
N GLY A 105 4.80 -1.96 17.60
CA GLY A 105 5.15 -0.68 17.02
C GLY A 105 5.36 -0.76 15.51
N ARG A 106 5.34 0.41 14.89
CA ARG A 106 5.24 0.54 13.43
C ARG A 106 6.64 0.47 12.82
N LYS A 107 7.64 1.01 13.51
CA LYS A 107 9.05 0.99 13.10
C LYS A 107 9.62 -0.42 12.92
N PRO A 108 9.51 -1.36 13.89
CA PRO A 108 10.10 -2.70 13.72
C PRO A 108 9.47 -3.45 12.56
N VAL A 109 8.15 -3.34 12.36
CA VAL A 109 7.47 -3.95 11.21
C VAL A 109 7.94 -3.36 9.89
N ILE A 110 8.14 -2.04 9.82
CA ILE A 110 8.72 -1.38 8.64
C ILE A 110 10.12 -1.93 8.35
N MET A 111 11.00 -2.03 9.36
CA MET A 111 12.36 -2.54 9.18
C MET A 111 12.38 -4.01 8.74
N ILE A 112 11.56 -4.87 9.35
CA ILE A 112 11.46 -6.28 8.94
C ILE A 112 10.99 -6.39 7.48
N GLY A 113 10.02 -5.56 7.09
CA GLY A 113 9.54 -5.49 5.70
C GLY A 113 10.63 -5.10 4.71
N THR A 114 11.43 -4.06 5.00
CA THR A 114 12.50 -3.62 4.09
C THR A 114 13.67 -4.62 4.05
N ILE A 115 14.03 -5.25 5.17
CA ILE A 115 15.02 -6.34 5.22
C ILE A 115 14.56 -7.54 4.37
N THR A 116 13.28 -7.89 4.47
CA THR A 116 12.68 -8.95 3.65
C THR A 116 12.82 -8.65 2.17
N VAL A 117 12.60 -7.39 1.74
CA VAL A 117 12.87 -6.97 0.35
C VAL A 117 14.31 -7.24 -0.01
N VAL A 118 15.29 -6.77 0.76
CA VAL A 118 16.72 -6.98 0.48
C VAL A 118 17.04 -8.46 0.29
N ILE A 119 16.58 -9.33 1.17
CA ILE A 119 16.90 -10.77 1.12
C ILE A 119 16.19 -11.45 -0.05
N PHE A 120 14.85 -11.43 -0.06
CA PHE A 120 14.09 -12.25 -0.99
C PHE A 120 14.04 -11.68 -2.41
N ASN A 121 14.14 -10.36 -2.59
CA ASN A 121 14.27 -9.77 -3.93
C ASN A 121 15.62 -10.13 -4.56
N THR A 122 16.70 -10.14 -3.77
CA THR A 122 18.02 -10.60 -4.23
C THR A 122 18.01 -12.08 -4.58
N LEU A 123 17.42 -12.93 -3.73
CA LEU A 123 17.27 -14.36 -3.99
C LEU A 123 16.42 -14.65 -5.23
N PHE A 124 15.39 -13.83 -5.47
CA PHE A 124 14.56 -13.93 -6.67
C PHE A 124 15.38 -13.61 -7.94
N GLY A 125 16.20 -12.56 -7.93
CA GLY A 125 17.08 -12.23 -9.06
C GLY A 125 18.14 -13.29 -9.35
N LEU A 126 18.55 -14.06 -8.33
CA LEU A 126 19.48 -15.20 -8.45
C LEU A 126 18.78 -16.54 -8.72
N SER A 127 17.47 -16.53 -8.98
CA SER A 127 16.74 -17.78 -9.18
C SER A 127 17.06 -18.39 -10.55
N VAL A 128 17.38 -19.69 -10.54
CA VAL A 128 17.66 -20.50 -11.74
C VAL A 128 16.52 -21.46 -12.08
N ASN A 129 15.59 -21.65 -11.14
CA ASN A 129 14.51 -22.62 -11.24
C ASN A 129 13.17 -21.93 -10.96
N PHE A 130 12.13 -22.37 -11.66
CA PHE A 130 10.75 -21.92 -11.45
C PHE A 130 10.32 -22.01 -9.98
N TRP A 131 10.55 -23.15 -9.32
CA TRP A 131 10.15 -23.37 -7.93
C TRP A 131 10.88 -22.46 -6.94
N MET A 132 12.13 -22.09 -7.26
CA MET A 132 12.89 -21.12 -6.47
C MET A 132 12.30 -19.71 -6.63
N ALA A 133 11.98 -19.31 -7.86
CA ALA A 133 11.32 -18.04 -8.14
C ALA A 133 9.94 -17.95 -7.46
N LEU A 134 9.14 -19.01 -7.54
CA LEU A 134 7.83 -19.12 -6.90
C LEU A 134 7.93 -19.00 -5.37
N SER A 135 8.83 -19.77 -4.76
CA SER A 135 8.99 -19.80 -3.29
C SER A 135 9.53 -18.48 -2.75
N THR A 136 10.54 -17.91 -3.39
CA THR A 136 11.10 -16.60 -2.99
C THR A 136 10.05 -15.49 -3.10
N ARG A 137 9.16 -15.55 -4.09
CA ARG A 137 8.06 -14.59 -4.23
C ARG A 137 6.96 -14.76 -3.22
N PHE A 138 6.57 -16.00 -2.93
CA PHE A 138 5.63 -16.28 -1.85
C PHE A 138 6.17 -15.80 -0.50
N LEU A 139 7.44 -16.06 -0.19
CA LEU A 139 8.08 -15.62 1.05
C LEU A 139 8.24 -14.10 1.11
N LEU A 140 8.66 -13.47 0.01
CA LEU A 140 8.72 -12.01 -0.08
C LEU A 140 7.33 -11.40 0.19
N GLY A 141 6.26 -11.94 -0.39
CA GLY A 141 4.90 -11.47 -0.14
C GLY A 141 4.45 -11.69 1.30
N SER A 142 4.68 -12.89 1.83
CA SER A 142 4.27 -13.28 3.19
C SER A 142 4.94 -12.47 4.27
N LEU A 143 6.20 -12.09 4.08
CA LEU A 143 6.98 -11.34 5.06
C LEU A 143 6.95 -9.81 4.82
N ASN A 144 6.37 -9.34 3.71
CA ASN A 144 6.27 -7.93 3.36
C ASN A 144 4.83 -7.38 3.49
N GLY A 145 4.38 -7.27 4.74
CA GLY A 145 3.09 -6.70 5.12
C GLY A 145 3.07 -5.18 5.27
N LEU A 146 3.93 -4.45 4.55
CA LEU A 146 4.24 -3.04 4.85
C LEU A 146 3.10 -2.03 4.57
N LEU A 147 2.18 -2.34 3.65
CA LEU A 147 1.19 -1.37 3.16
C LEU A 147 0.17 -0.91 4.21
N GLY A 148 -0.23 -1.78 5.14
CA GLY A 148 -1.11 -1.40 6.25
C GLY A 148 -0.37 -0.52 7.27
N PRO A 149 0.71 -1.03 7.87
CA PRO A 149 1.52 -0.30 8.86
C PRO A 149 2.03 1.06 8.36
N ILE A 150 2.43 1.19 7.09
CA ILE A 150 2.91 2.49 6.58
C ILE A 150 1.79 3.53 6.43
N LYS A 151 0.56 3.10 6.11
CA LYS A 151 -0.62 3.99 6.07
C LYS A 151 -1.02 4.44 7.47
N ALA A 152 -1.01 3.51 8.42
CA ALA A 152 -1.24 3.83 9.83
C ALA A 152 -0.15 4.79 10.35
N TYR A 153 1.12 4.49 10.08
CA TYR A 153 2.25 5.35 10.43
C TYR A 153 2.15 6.75 9.82
N ALA A 154 1.73 6.86 8.55
CA ALA A 154 1.48 8.14 7.91
C ALA A 154 0.37 8.92 8.64
N ALA A 155 -0.76 8.29 8.96
CA ALA A 155 -1.82 8.96 9.72
C ALA A 155 -1.36 9.39 11.14
N GLU A 156 -0.51 8.59 11.77
CA GLU A 156 0.00 8.81 13.12
C GLU A 156 1.16 9.81 13.21
N ILE A 157 1.90 10.12 12.14
CA ILE A 157 3.03 11.06 12.22
C ILE A 157 2.65 12.51 11.90
N PHE A 158 1.61 12.71 11.08
CA PHE A 158 1.13 14.06 10.75
C PHE A 158 0.15 14.58 11.82
N ARG A 159 0.02 15.91 11.89
CA ARG A 159 -1.08 16.57 12.60
C ARG A 159 -2.39 16.34 11.84
N ASP A 160 -3.53 16.43 12.51
CA ASP A 160 -4.85 16.17 11.92
C ASP A 160 -5.10 17.01 10.66
N GLU A 161 -4.65 18.28 10.66
CA GLU A 161 -4.69 19.20 9.51
C GLU A 161 -3.97 18.64 8.26
N TYR A 162 -2.91 17.84 8.45
CA TYR A 162 -2.05 17.30 7.40
C TYR A 162 -2.17 15.77 7.23
N GLN A 163 -3.09 15.10 7.92
CA GLN A 163 -3.27 13.64 7.79
C GLN A 163 -3.65 13.23 6.36
N ALA A 164 -4.53 13.99 5.70
CA ALA A 164 -4.89 13.77 4.31
C ALA A 164 -3.68 13.93 3.36
N LEU A 165 -2.73 14.81 3.71
CA LEU A 165 -1.47 14.96 2.98
C LEU A 165 -0.58 13.73 3.18
N GLY A 166 -0.46 13.22 4.40
CA GLY A 166 0.29 12.00 4.70
C GLY A 166 -0.22 10.77 3.96
N LEU A 167 -1.55 10.59 3.91
CA LEU A 167 -2.15 9.46 3.18
C LEU A 167 -2.03 9.62 1.66
N SER A 168 -2.23 10.84 1.13
CA SER A 168 -2.04 11.07 -0.31
C SER A 168 -0.58 10.89 -0.72
N THR A 169 0.37 11.17 0.17
CA THR A 169 1.81 10.94 0.00
C THR A 169 2.15 9.46 -0.18
N VAL A 170 1.47 8.55 0.52
CA VAL A 170 1.61 7.10 0.30
C VAL A 170 1.14 6.72 -1.10
N SER A 171 -0.01 7.23 -1.54
CA SER A 171 -0.55 6.95 -2.86
C SER A 171 0.31 7.52 -4.00
N THR A 172 0.86 8.73 -3.83
CA THR A 172 1.75 9.32 -4.85
C THR A 172 3.07 8.59 -4.94
N ALA A 173 3.67 8.18 -3.82
CA ALA A 173 4.87 7.35 -3.83
C ALA A 173 4.64 5.99 -4.52
N TRP A 174 3.47 5.38 -4.29
CA TRP A 174 3.08 4.15 -4.99
C TRP A 174 2.99 4.36 -6.50
N GLY A 175 2.30 5.41 -6.96
CA GLY A 175 2.21 5.77 -8.37
C GLY A 175 3.58 6.00 -9.02
N ILE A 176 4.50 6.67 -8.33
CA ILE A 176 5.89 6.82 -8.79
C ILE A 176 6.60 5.48 -8.89
N GLY A 177 6.36 4.56 -7.95
CA GLY A 177 6.87 3.20 -8.03
C GLY A 177 6.34 2.43 -9.25
N LEU A 178 5.10 2.69 -9.69
CA LEU A 178 4.53 2.15 -10.92
C LEU A 178 5.14 2.76 -12.19
N ILE A 179 5.77 3.94 -12.11
CA ILE A 179 6.50 4.56 -13.22
C ILE A 179 7.94 4.03 -13.28
N ILE A 180 8.66 4.14 -12.16
CA ILE A 180 10.09 3.82 -12.10
C ILE A 180 10.32 2.31 -12.19
N GLY A 181 9.47 1.50 -11.56
CA GLY A 181 9.67 0.06 -11.49
C GLY A 181 9.69 -0.62 -12.85
N PRO A 182 8.66 -0.47 -13.71
CA PRO A 182 8.67 -1.06 -15.05
C PRO A 182 9.81 -0.52 -15.92
N ALA A 183 10.21 0.74 -15.75
CA ALA A 183 11.39 1.25 -16.46
C ALA A 183 12.67 0.50 -16.04
N LEU A 184 12.89 0.33 -14.73
CA LEU A 184 14.02 -0.44 -14.21
C LEU A 184 13.97 -1.91 -14.65
N GLY A 185 12.80 -2.54 -14.58
CA GLY A 185 12.60 -3.93 -14.98
C GLY A 185 12.81 -4.15 -16.48
N GLY A 186 12.36 -3.21 -17.31
CA GLY A 186 12.53 -3.28 -18.76
C GLY A 186 13.99 -3.13 -19.15
N PHE A 187 14.60 -1.96 -18.84
CA PHE A 187 15.93 -1.61 -19.33
C PHE A 187 17.05 -2.45 -18.71
N LEU A 188 16.92 -2.90 -17.46
CA LEU A 188 18.00 -3.63 -16.78
C LEU A 188 17.89 -5.15 -16.95
N ALA A 189 16.78 -5.68 -17.46
CA ALA A 189 16.65 -7.12 -17.73
C ALA A 189 17.51 -7.54 -18.93
N GLN A 190 18.09 -8.74 -18.86
CA GLN A 190 18.97 -9.32 -19.87
C GLN A 190 20.14 -8.40 -20.27
N PRO A 191 20.94 -7.91 -19.30
CA PRO A 191 21.98 -6.90 -19.57
C PRO A 191 23.10 -7.41 -20.48
N ALA A 192 23.41 -8.72 -20.46
CA ALA A 192 24.41 -9.31 -21.34
C ALA A 192 23.97 -9.30 -22.82
N GLU A 193 22.67 -9.48 -23.09
CA GLU A 193 22.11 -9.39 -24.45
C GLU A 193 22.00 -7.93 -24.93
N LYS A 194 21.64 -7.01 -24.03
CA LYS A 194 21.37 -5.61 -24.38
C LYS A 194 22.61 -4.73 -24.43
N TYR A 195 23.57 -4.98 -23.54
CA TYR A 195 24.78 -4.17 -23.39
C TYR A 195 26.03 -5.06 -23.42
N PRO A 196 26.30 -5.75 -24.54
CA PRO A 196 27.40 -6.71 -24.65
C PRO A 196 28.79 -6.07 -24.47
N ASP A 197 28.92 -4.77 -24.75
CA ASP A 197 30.17 -4.01 -24.54
C ASP A 197 30.51 -3.81 -23.05
N ILE A 198 29.52 -3.89 -22.16
CA ILE A 198 29.65 -3.62 -20.72
C ILE A 198 29.53 -4.92 -19.92
N PHE A 199 28.66 -5.85 -20.34
CA PHE A 199 28.40 -7.11 -19.67
C PHE A 199 28.70 -8.28 -20.60
N SER A 200 29.71 -9.08 -20.26
CA SER A 200 30.01 -10.31 -20.98
C SER A 200 29.05 -11.45 -20.63
N GLU A 201 28.82 -12.37 -21.55
CA GLU A 201 27.99 -13.57 -21.32
C GLU A 201 28.54 -14.47 -20.21
N ASP A 202 29.86 -14.53 -20.05
CA ASP A 202 30.53 -15.29 -18.98
C ASP A 202 30.43 -14.62 -17.59
N SER A 203 29.92 -13.39 -17.52
CA SER A 203 29.76 -12.66 -16.26
C SER A 203 28.59 -13.19 -15.44
N LEU A 204 28.55 -12.80 -14.15
CA LEU A 204 27.42 -13.10 -13.26
C LEU A 204 26.07 -12.65 -13.86
N PHE A 205 26.06 -11.56 -14.61
CA PHE A 205 24.85 -11.01 -15.24
C PHE A 205 24.44 -11.73 -16.52
N GLY A 206 25.35 -12.47 -17.17
CA GLY A 206 24.99 -13.42 -18.23
C GLY A 206 24.39 -14.71 -17.66
N ARG A 207 24.95 -15.21 -16.56
CA ARG A 207 24.39 -16.37 -15.84
C ARG A 207 23.04 -16.10 -15.18
N PHE A 208 22.81 -14.86 -14.71
CA PHE A 208 21.57 -14.42 -14.08
C PHE A 208 21.00 -13.17 -14.78
N PRO A 209 20.27 -13.33 -15.90
CA PRO A 209 19.80 -12.21 -16.73
C PRO A 209 18.87 -11.23 -16.00
N TYR A 210 18.20 -11.66 -14.93
CA TYR A 210 17.23 -10.88 -14.15
C TYR A 210 17.78 -10.38 -12.81
N PHE A 211 19.06 -10.64 -12.54
CA PHE A 211 19.68 -10.24 -11.28
C PHE A 211 19.92 -8.73 -11.18
N LEU A 212 20.27 -8.07 -12.29
CA LEU A 212 20.58 -6.64 -12.31
C LEU A 212 19.42 -5.74 -11.82
N PRO A 213 18.18 -5.84 -12.34
CA PRO A 213 17.07 -5.03 -11.82
C PRO A 213 16.80 -5.34 -10.35
N CYS A 214 16.90 -6.61 -9.94
CA CYS A 214 16.70 -7.01 -8.56
C CYS A 214 17.78 -6.43 -7.63
N LEU A 215 19.03 -6.40 -8.08
CA LEU A 215 20.16 -5.86 -7.31
C LEU A 215 20.00 -4.36 -7.06
N PHE A 216 19.59 -3.58 -8.07
CA PHE A 216 19.33 -2.14 -7.90
C PHE A 216 18.23 -1.89 -6.86
N ILE A 217 17.14 -2.64 -6.92
CA ILE A 217 16.02 -2.53 -5.98
C ILE A 217 16.44 -2.96 -4.58
N SER A 218 17.23 -4.03 -4.45
CA SER A 218 17.76 -4.49 -3.16
C SER A 218 18.78 -3.52 -2.57
N ALA A 219 19.64 -2.89 -3.39
CA ALA A 219 20.57 -1.86 -2.93
C ALA A 219 19.81 -0.62 -2.43
N TYR A 220 18.78 -0.19 -3.15
CA TYR A 220 17.86 0.86 -2.70
C TYR A 220 17.19 0.47 -1.37
N ALA A 221 16.63 -0.73 -1.28
CA ALA A 221 15.99 -1.25 -0.06
C ALA A 221 16.96 -1.32 1.13
N MET A 222 18.24 -1.60 0.90
CA MET A 222 19.27 -1.61 1.92
C MET A 222 19.53 -0.19 2.46
N ILE A 223 19.65 0.80 1.58
CA ILE A 223 19.77 2.22 1.96
C ILE A 223 18.55 2.66 2.77
N VAL A 224 17.34 2.30 2.33
CA VAL A 224 16.10 2.60 3.05
C VAL A 224 16.06 1.90 4.41
N THR A 225 16.49 0.64 4.51
CA THR A 225 16.56 -0.08 5.79
C THR A 225 17.47 0.64 6.79
N VAL A 226 18.63 1.12 6.33
CA VAL A 226 19.52 1.93 7.16
C VAL A 226 18.85 3.26 7.53
N ALA A 227 18.19 3.93 6.59
CA ALA A 227 17.42 5.16 6.84
C ALA A 227 16.29 4.95 7.87
N CYS A 228 15.65 3.78 7.88
CA CYS A 228 14.59 3.43 8.83
C CYS A 228 15.08 3.38 10.29
N CYS A 229 16.37 3.22 10.54
CA CYS A 229 16.93 3.30 11.90
C CYS A 229 16.65 4.67 12.56
N TRP A 230 16.54 5.74 11.77
CA TRP A 230 16.21 7.09 12.25
C TRP A 230 14.71 7.40 12.30
N LEU A 231 13.84 6.50 11.83
CA LEU A 231 12.39 6.72 11.94
C LEU A 231 11.98 6.76 13.42
N PRO A 232 11.18 7.76 13.84
CA PRO A 232 10.58 7.77 15.16
C PRO A 232 9.55 6.63 15.28
N GLU A 233 9.43 6.04 16.47
CA GLU A 233 8.35 5.10 16.77
C GLU A 233 7.11 5.89 17.21
N THR A 234 5.94 5.53 16.68
CA THR A 234 4.65 6.18 16.95
C THR A 234 3.83 5.47 18.03
N LEU A 235 4.20 4.24 18.42
CA LEU A 235 3.48 3.50 19.44
C LEU A 235 3.54 4.16 20.83
N HIS A 236 2.37 4.30 21.46
CA HIS A 236 2.24 4.71 22.86
C HIS A 236 2.34 3.49 23.78
N SER A 237 3.40 3.38 24.58
CA SER A 237 3.64 2.23 25.47
C SER A 237 3.14 2.42 26.91
N HIS A 238 2.39 3.49 27.19
CA HIS A 238 1.87 3.76 28.53
C HIS A 238 0.45 3.24 28.65
N LYS A 239 0.08 2.71 29.82
CA LYS A 239 -1.31 2.37 30.11
C LYS A 239 -2.09 3.69 30.17
N GLU A 240 -2.91 3.95 29.17
CA GLU A 240 -3.94 4.98 29.26
C GLU A 240 -4.82 4.63 30.45
N ASN A 241 -4.78 5.43 31.50
CA ASN A 241 -5.71 5.30 32.60
C ASN A 241 -7.04 5.81 32.05
N ASN A 242 -7.91 4.92 31.58
CA ASN A 242 -9.23 5.21 30.99
C ASN A 242 -10.17 6.05 31.88
N LYS A 243 -9.73 6.52 33.05
CA LYS A 243 -10.50 7.38 33.96
C LYS A 243 -10.84 8.75 33.38
N SER A 244 -10.00 9.36 32.54
CA SER A 244 -10.24 10.75 32.11
C SER A 244 -11.37 10.92 31.06
N ARG A 245 -11.89 9.84 30.46
CA ARG A 245 -13.08 9.88 29.58
C ARG A 245 -14.37 9.51 30.31
N GLU A 246 -14.31 8.66 31.33
CA GLU A 246 -15.45 8.31 32.18
C GLU A 246 -15.81 9.45 33.13
N ASP A 247 -14.82 10.14 33.73
CA ASP A 247 -15.05 11.25 34.65
C ASP A 247 -15.83 12.42 34.02
N SER A 248 -15.77 12.56 32.69
CA SER A 248 -16.46 13.64 31.97
C SER A 248 -17.93 13.31 31.65
N TYR A 249 -18.27 12.03 31.51
CA TYR A 249 -19.66 11.57 31.35
C TYR A 249 -20.34 11.44 32.72
N ASP A 250 -19.64 10.92 33.73
CA ASP A 250 -20.16 10.80 35.09
C ASP A 250 -20.39 12.16 35.74
N ALA A 251 -19.56 13.17 35.45
CA ALA A 251 -19.79 14.55 35.92
C ALA A 251 -20.99 15.23 35.22
N LEU A 252 -21.30 14.83 33.98
CA LEU A 252 -22.48 15.32 33.24
C LEU A 252 -23.77 14.61 33.68
N GLU A 253 -23.69 13.32 34.03
CA GLU A 253 -24.82 12.55 34.58
C GLU A 253 -25.12 12.92 36.05
N ALA A 254 -24.09 13.17 36.87
CA ALA A 254 -24.25 13.63 38.24
C ALA A 254 -24.91 15.02 38.34
N ALA A 255 -24.79 15.84 37.29
CA ALA A 255 -25.46 17.14 37.19
C ALA A 255 -26.94 17.03 36.77
N ASN A 256 -27.38 15.87 36.25
CA ASN A 256 -28.70 15.69 35.63
C ASN A 256 -29.58 14.63 36.32
N GLY A 257 -29.04 13.84 37.26
CA GLY A 257 -29.73 12.75 37.93
C GLY A 257 -30.26 13.09 39.33
N GLY A 258 -31.42 13.73 39.41
CA GLY A 258 -32.23 13.75 40.64
C GLY A 258 -32.85 12.37 40.90
N SER A 259 -32.49 11.77 42.04
CA SER A 259 -33.21 10.71 42.77
C SER A 259 -33.74 9.51 41.96
N ASN A 260 -33.04 8.37 42.03
CA ASN A 260 -33.55 7.21 42.77
C ASN A 260 -32.52 6.08 42.75
N ALA A 261 -31.89 5.89 43.90
CA ALA A 261 -31.18 4.68 44.23
C ALA A 261 -32.20 3.54 44.48
N LYS A 262 -32.10 2.45 43.72
CA LYS A 262 -32.12 1.05 44.20
C LYS A 262 -32.28 0.09 43.01
N GLU A 263 -31.63 -1.06 43.15
CA GLU A 263 -31.69 -2.25 42.30
C GLU A 263 -30.73 -2.28 41.09
N LYS A 264 -29.50 -2.74 41.34
CA LYS A 264 -29.03 -4.09 40.95
C LYS A 264 -27.51 -4.20 41.15
N GLU A 265 -27.13 -4.72 42.30
CA GLU A 265 -25.93 -5.55 42.39
C GLU A 265 -26.29 -6.96 41.90
N GLN A 266 -25.30 -7.67 41.35
CA GLN A 266 -25.35 -8.99 40.71
C GLN A 266 -25.67 -8.99 39.20
N GLU A 267 -24.63 -8.71 38.41
CA GLU A 267 -24.10 -9.63 37.38
C GLU A 267 -22.75 -9.07 36.90
N ILE A 268 -21.71 -9.27 37.73
CA ILE A 268 -20.31 -9.14 37.31
C ILE A 268 -19.90 -10.56 36.93
N GLU A 269 -19.98 -10.90 35.66
CA GLU A 269 -19.14 -11.92 34.98
C GLU A 269 -19.65 -12.07 33.53
N GLY A 270 -18.92 -11.46 32.58
CA GLY A 270 -19.10 -11.76 31.16
C GLY A 270 -19.12 -10.54 30.24
N SER A 271 -17.96 -9.94 29.98
CA SER A 271 -17.78 -9.11 28.78
C SER A 271 -16.29 -8.88 28.47
N GLU A 272 -15.60 -9.92 28.03
CA GLU A 272 -14.36 -9.79 27.25
C GLU A 272 -14.43 -10.72 26.04
N SER A 273 -15.30 -10.42 25.05
CA SER A 273 -15.13 -10.88 23.65
C SER A 273 -16.29 -10.43 22.73
N THR A 274 -16.47 -9.13 22.48
CA THR A 274 -17.46 -8.67 21.47
C THR A 274 -16.95 -7.48 20.64
N SER A 275 -15.75 -7.57 20.05
CA SER A 275 -15.29 -6.54 19.09
C SER A 275 -15.21 -7.01 17.63
N ASN A 276 -15.11 -8.32 17.35
CA ASN A 276 -14.90 -8.81 15.97
C ASN A 276 -16.20 -9.18 15.24
N GLU A 277 -17.26 -9.59 15.94
CA GLU A 277 -18.53 -9.96 15.30
C GLU A 277 -19.37 -8.76 14.82
N SER A 278 -19.13 -7.55 15.34
CA SER A 278 -19.90 -6.34 14.99
C SER A 278 -19.41 -5.68 13.70
N LEU A 279 -18.13 -5.80 13.36
CA LEU A 279 -17.54 -5.14 12.19
C LEU A 279 -18.05 -5.72 10.86
N PHE A 280 -18.14 -7.04 10.74
CA PHE A 280 -18.64 -7.70 9.53
C PHE A 280 -20.14 -7.53 9.32
N LYS A 281 -20.90 -7.15 10.36
CA LYS A 281 -22.34 -6.85 10.27
C LYS A 281 -22.60 -5.42 9.79
N ASN A 282 -21.58 -4.54 9.77
CA ASN A 282 -21.70 -3.18 9.25
C ASN A 282 -21.77 -3.19 7.72
N TRP A 283 -22.99 -3.21 7.18
CA TRP A 283 -23.24 -3.29 5.74
C TRP A 283 -22.58 -2.18 4.90
N PRO A 284 -22.62 -0.89 5.31
CA PRO A 284 -21.85 0.17 4.64
C PRO A 284 -20.34 -0.10 4.54
N LEU A 285 -19.72 -0.58 5.62
CA LEU A 285 -18.31 -0.94 5.65
C LEU A 285 -18.04 -2.11 4.70
N MET A 286 -18.84 -3.18 4.81
CA MET A 286 -18.65 -4.36 3.99
C MET A 286 -18.88 -4.10 2.50
N SER A 287 -19.87 -3.30 2.15
CA SER A 287 -20.11 -2.87 0.77
C SER A 287 -18.88 -2.15 0.19
N SER A 288 -18.24 -1.29 0.98
CA SER A 288 -17.05 -0.56 0.57
C SER A 288 -15.83 -1.46 0.40
N ILE A 289 -15.65 -2.44 1.29
CA ILE A 289 -14.59 -3.46 1.17
C ILE A 289 -14.80 -4.29 -0.10
N ILE A 290 -16.02 -4.77 -0.36
CA ILE A 290 -16.32 -5.57 -1.55
C ILE A 290 -16.00 -4.79 -2.83
N VAL A 291 -16.42 -3.52 -2.90
CA VAL A 291 -16.12 -2.63 -4.03
C VAL A 291 -14.62 -2.47 -4.21
N TYR A 292 -13.89 -2.21 -3.11
CA TYR A 292 -12.44 -2.07 -3.14
C TYR A 292 -11.75 -3.34 -3.65
N CYS A 293 -12.21 -4.52 -3.21
CA CYS A 293 -11.70 -5.81 -3.67
C CYS A 293 -11.95 -6.03 -5.16
N VAL A 294 -13.16 -5.79 -5.66
CA VAL A 294 -13.49 -5.93 -7.09
C VAL A 294 -12.65 -4.97 -7.93
N PHE A 295 -12.51 -3.72 -7.49
CA PHE A 295 -11.72 -2.73 -8.20
C PHE A 295 -10.22 -3.12 -8.21
N SER A 296 -9.66 -3.45 -7.05
CA SER A 296 -8.25 -3.85 -6.94
C SER A 296 -7.95 -5.14 -7.72
N LEU A 297 -8.89 -6.10 -7.75
CA LEU A 297 -8.78 -7.30 -8.57
C LEU A 297 -8.71 -6.95 -10.05
N HIS A 298 -9.59 -6.06 -10.51
CA HIS A 298 -9.61 -5.61 -11.90
C HIS A 298 -8.31 -4.86 -12.27
N ASP A 299 -7.81 -3.96 -11.40
CA ASP A 299 -6.56 -3.24 -11.63
C ASP A 299 -5.37 -4.19 -11.79
N MET A 300 -5.22 -5.12 -10.85
CA MET A 300 -4.13 -6.07 -10.83
C MET A 300 -4.22 -7.02 -12.01
N ALA A 301 -5.42 -7.55 -12.29
CA ALA A 301 -5.65 -8.43 -13.44
C ALA A 301 -5.31 -7.71 -14.76
N TYR A 302 -5.74 -6.46 -14.93
CA TYR A 302 -5.42 -5.69 -16.12
C TYR A 302 -3.91 -5.51 -16.30
N THR A 303 -3.20 -5.12 -15.25
CA THR A 303 -1.75 -4.84 -15.32
C THR A 303 -0.94 -6.11 -15.62
N GLU A 304 -1.25 -7.22 -14.95
CA GLU A 304 -0.60 -8.52 -15.18
C GLU A 304 -0.92 -9.08 -16.57
N ILE A 305 -2.20 -9.13 -16.96
CA ILE A 305 -2.60 -9.67 -18.26
C ILE A 305 -2.06 -8.82 -19.40
N PHE A 306 -2.10 -7.48 -19.26
CA PHE A 306 -1.60 -6.58 -20.29
C PHE A 306 -0.11 -6.79 -20.55
N SER A 307 0.71 -6.87 -19.50
CA SER A 307 2.15 -7.08 -19.64
C SER A 307 2.46 -8.43 -20.32
N LEU A 308 1.79 -9.51 -19.94
CA LEU A 308 1.94 -10.82 -20.57
C LEU A 308 1.44 -10.85 -22.02
N TRP A 309 0.31 -10.19 -22.30
CA TRP A 309 -0.25 -10.09 -23.65
C TRP A 309 0.66 -9.27 -24.58
N ALA A 310 1.23 -8.17 -24.10
CA ALA A 310 2.13 -7.32 -24.89
C ALA A 310 3.39 -8.10 -25.34
N VAL A 311 3.97 -8.92 -24.45
CA VAL A 311 5.16 -9.73 -24.79
C VAL A 311 4.81 -10.94 -25.68
N SER A 312 3.59 -11.46 -25.59
CA SER A 312 3.22 -12.70 -26.27
C SER A 312 3.43 -12.66 -27.80
N PRO A 313 3.79 -13.80 -28.43
CA PRO A 313 4.00 -13.89 -29.87
C PRO A 313 2.78 -13.44 -30.70
N ARG A 314 3.02 -12.76 -31.83
CA ARG A 314 1.96 -12.34 -32.78
C ARG A 314 1.09 -13.50 -33.29
N LYS A 315 1.67 -14.70 -33.41
CA LYS A 315 0.93 -15.93 -33.78
C LYS A 315 -0.21 -16.27 -32.81
N HIS A 316 -0.14 -15.81 -31.56
CA HIS A 316 -1.16 -16.02 -30.53
C HIS A 316 -1.96 -14.73 -30.25
N GLY A 317 -1.87 -13.71 -31.11
CA GLY A 317 -2.59 -12.45 -30.94
C GLY A 317 -1.96 -11.44 -29.97
N GLY A 318 -0.72 -11.65 -29.53
CA GLY A 318 0.08 -10.67 -28.77
C GLY A 318 0.84 -9.69 -29.67
N LEU A 319 1.64 -8.80 -29.07
CA LEU A 319 2.37 -7.75 -29.82
C LEU A 319 3.85 -8.09 -30.10
N SER A 320 4.40 -9.09 -29.39
CA SER A 320 5.83 -9.45 -29.42
C SER A 320 6.75 -8.30 -29.03
N TYR A 321 6.35 -7.56 -28.00
CA TYR A 321 7.14 -6.47 -27.43
C TYR A 321 8.36 -7.00 -26.69
N SER A 322 9.45 -6.24 -26.76
CA SER A 322 10.64 -6.47 -25.93
C SER A 322 10.37 -6.07 -24.47
N THR A 323 11.28 -6.46 -23.57
CA THR A 323 11.27 -5.99 -22.17
C THR A 323 11.31 -4.46 -22.09
N ASP A 324 12.01 -3.78 -23.00
CA ASP A 324 12.11 -2.32 -23.05
C ASP A 324 10.78 -1.68 -23.44
N ASP A 325 10.14 -2.18 -24.48
CA ASP A 325 8.86 -1.65 -24.98
C ASP A 325 7.78 -1.73 -23.91
N VAL A 326 7.69 -2.87 -23.21
CA VAL A 326 6.72 -3.04 -22.11
C VAL A 326 7.05 -2.11 -20.94
N GLY A 327 8.34 -1.99 -20.59
CA GLY A 327 8.79 -1.07 -19.55
C GLY A 327 8.41 0.38 -19.85
N VAL A 328 8.63 0.84 -21.09
CA VAL A 328 8.29 2.20 -21.55
C VAL A 328 6.78 2.41 -21.56
N VAL A 329 5.99 1.47 -22.10
CA VAL A 329 4.53 1.60 -22.15
C VAL A 329 3.91 1.67 -20.76
N LEU A 330 4.37 0.84 -19.83
CA LEU A 330 3.91 0.87 -18.44
C LEU A 330 4.34 2.15 -17.72
N ALA A 331 5.57 2.63 -17.94
CA ALA A 331 6.05 3.88 -17.36
C ALA A 331 5.26 5.11 -17.87
N ILE A 332 5.03 5.20 -19.19
CA ILE A 332 4.20 6.25 -19.80
C ILE A 332 2.78 6.19 -19.24
N SER A 333 2.23 4.98 -19.10
CA SER A 333 0.90 4.79 -18.53
C SER A 333 0.83 5.32 -17.09
N GLY A 334 1.83 5.03 -16.26
CA GLY A 334 1.92 5.58 -14.90
C GLY A 334 2.04 7.12 -14.87
N ILE A 335 2.78 7.72 -15.81
CA ILE A 335 2.88 9.19 -15.93
C ILE A 335 1.53 9.80 -16.29
N LEU A 336 0.85 9.26 -17.29
CA LEU A 336 -0.47 9.75 -17.73
C LEU A 336 -1.44 9.72 -16.56
N VAL A 337 -1.47 8.60 -15.85
CA VAL A 337 -2.33 8.39 -14.70
C VAL A 337 -1.99 9.36 -13.55
N SER A 338 -0.71 9.64 -13.31
CA SER A 338 -0.26 10.62 -12.30
C SER A 338 -0.52 12.08 -12.72
N SER A 339 -0.60 12.35 -14.02
CA SER A 339 -0.72 13.71 -14.59
C SER A 339 -2.17 14.18 -14.74
N TYR A 340 -3.15 13.26 -14.76
CA TYR A 340 -4.55 13.66 -14.84
C TYR A 340 -4.97 14.43 -13.57
N PRO A 341 -5.45 15.69 -13.69
CA PRO A 341 -5.75 16.48 -12.53
C PRO A 341 -6.95 15.91 -11.75
N PRO A 342 -6.92 15.87 -10.40
CA PRO A 342 -8.13 15.67 -9.59
C PRO A 342 -9.14 16.83 -9.73
N PHE A 343 -8.86 17.83 -10.57
CA PHE A 343 -9.65 19.05 -10.75
C PHE A 343 -11.00 18.81 -11.45
N GLY A 344 -11.06 17.93 -12.46
CA GLY A 344 -12.33 17.56 -13.12
C GLY A 344 -13.26 16.77 -12.19
N ILE A 345 -12.66 16.00 -11.28
CA ILE A 345 -13.36 15.17 -10.31
C ILE A 345 -13.94 16.00 -9.19
N LYS A 346 -13.28 17.04 -8.66
CA LYS A 346 -13.88 17.92 -7.64
C LYS A 346 -15.17 18.60 -8.10
N THR A 347 -15.24 19.01 -9.37
CA THR A 347 -16.43 19.65 -9.96
C THR A 347 -17.55 18.64 -10.24
N CYS A 348 -17.19 17.44 -10.72
CA CYS A 348 -18.15 16.36 -10.96
C CYS A 348 -18.68 15.76 -9.64
N TRP A 349 -17.82 15.60 -8.63
CA TRP A 349 -18.16 15.07 -7.30
C TRP A 349 -18.98 16.03 -6.45
N LYS A 350 -18.87 17.35 -6.62
CA LYS A 350 -19.79 18.31 -5.98
C LYS A 350 -21.24 18.12 -6.45
N LYS A 351 -21.46 17.53 -7.64
CA LYS A 351 -22.80 17.23 -8.18
C LYS A 351 -23.27 15.81 -7.87
N ILE A 352 -22.39 14.87 -7.53
CA ILE A 352 -22.73 13.46 -7.28
C ILE A 352 -22.88 13.24 -5.78
N HIS A 353 -24.13 13.25 -5.31
CA HIS A 353 -24.49 13.18 -3.88
C HIS A 353 -24.50 11.75 -3.31
N SER A 354 -24.35 10.70 -4.14
CA SER A 354 -24.50 9.30 -3.72
C SER A 354 -23.34 8.41 -4.19
N ALA A 355 -22.74 7.67 -3.26
CA ALA A 355 -21.72 6.65 -3.53
C ALA A 355 -22.22 5.52 -4.46
N LEU A 356 -23.53 5.32 -4.60
CA LEU A 356 -24.11 4.34 -5.52
C LEU A 356 -24.03 4.79 -7.00
N LEU A 357 -24.04 6.11 -7.24
CA LEU A 357 -23.96 6.65 -8.60
C LEU A 357 -22.52 6.60 -9.14
N SER A 358 -21.53 6.80 -8.27
CA SER A 358 -20.11 6.61 -8.62
C SER A 358 -19.80 5.15 -8.96
N LEU A 359 -20.44 4.18 -8.30
CA LEU A 359 -20.33 2.76 -8.62
C LEU A 359 -20.89 2.43 -10.02
N ARG A 360 -22.04 3.01 -10.39
CA ARG A 360 -22.64 2.81 -11.71
C ARG A 360 -21.79 3.43 -12.82
N LEU A 361 -21.22 4.60 -12.59
CA LEU A 361 -20.26 5.22 -13.51
C LEU A 361 -18.97 4.38 -13.63
N GLY A 362 -18.44 3.87 -12.52
CA GLY A 362 -17.29 2.96 -12.51
C GLY A 362 -17.53 1.68 -13.32
N LYS A 363 -18.73 1.10 -13.21
CA LYS A 363 -19.13 -0.07 -14.01
C LYS A 363 -19.09 0.22 -15.52
N HIS A 364 -19.69 1.31 -15.97
CA HIS A 364 -19.70 1.68 -17.39
C HIS A 364 -18.31 2.05 -17.92
N ILE A 365 -17.44 2.62 -17.09
CA ILE A 365 -16.05 2.94 -17.46
C ILE A 365 -15.19 1.66 -17.54
N CYS A 366 -15.40 0.67 -16.66
CA CYS A 366 -14.75 -0.64 -16.76
C CYS A 366 -15.17 -1.41 -18.02
N GLU A 367 -16.46 -1.40 -18.36
CA GLU A 367 -16.98 -1.99 -19.60
C GLU A 367 -16.36 -1.33 -20.85
N LEU A 368 -16.12 -0.02 -20.81
CA LEU A 368 -15.47 0.73 -21.90
C LEU A 368 -13.96 0.40 -22.04
N LYS A 369 -13.26 0.11 -20.93
CA LYS A 369 -11.84 -0.29 -20.94
C LYS A 369 -11.61 -1.65 -21.60
N PHE A 370 -12.53 -2.60 -21.40
CA PHE A 370 -12.47 -3.92 -22.04
C PHE A 370 -12.72 -3.84 -23.55
N PHE A 371 -13.53 -2.87 -23.99
CA PHE A 371 -13.85 -2.66 -25.41
C PHE A 371 -12.83 -1.81 -26.19
N LEU A 372 -12.10 -0.88 -25.53
CA LEU A 372 -11.21 0.07 -26.20
C LEU A 372 -9.71 -0.28 -26.16
N GLY A 373 -9.31 -1.40 -25.55
CA GLY A 373 -7.89 -1.74 -25.43
C GLY A 373 -7.08 -0.73 -24.60
N PRO A 374 -5.76 -0.58 -24.82
CA PRO A 374 -4.83 0.06 -23.87
C PRO A 374 -4.96 1.58 -23.69
N PHE A 375 -5.97 2.21 -24.27
CA PHE A 375 -6.10 3.67 -24.30
C PHE A 375 -7.08 4.28 -23.28
N SER A 376 -7.67 3.49 -22.38
CA SER A 376 -8.64 4.03 -21.40
C SER A 376 -7.99 4.36 -20.04
N PHE A 377 -7.54 5.62 -19.91
CA PHE A 377 -6.69 6.17 -18.84
C PHE A 377 -7.43 6.83 -17.64
N HIS A 378 -8.68 6.47 -17.34
CA HIS A 378 -9.52 7.21 -16.37
C HIS A 378 -9.44 6.74 -14.89
N TYR A 379 -8.46 5.92 -14.51
CA TYR A 379 -8.64 4.92 -13.43
C TYR A 379 -8.09 5.29 -12.02
N GLU A 380 -6.85 5.76 -11.82
CA GLU A 380 -6.29 5.89 -10.45
C GLU A 380 -6.85 7.07 -9.64
N ILE A 381 -7.45 8.07 -10.27
CA ILE A 381 -7.95 9.27 -9.57
C ILE A 381 -9.19 8.92 -8.71
N CYS A 382 -9.92 7.87 -9.08
CA CYS A 382 -11.02 7.33 -8.28
C CYS A 382 -10.50 6.73 -6.97
N LEU A 383 -9.38 6.00 -6.98
CA LEU A 383 -8.76 5.42 -5.76
C LEU A 383 -8.30 6.51 -4.78
N CYS A 384 -7.62 7.55 -5.27
CA CYS A 384 -7.16 8.66 -4.43
C CYS A 384 -8.34 9.47 -3.85
N SER A 385 -9.36 9.76 -4.67
CA SER A 385 -10.54 10.54 -4.22
C SER A 385 -11.47 9.75 -3.29
N PHE A 386 -11.61 8.44 -3.50
CA PHE A 386 -12.39 7.56 -2.63
C PHE A 386 -11.72 7.42 -1.26
N THR A 387 -10.39 7.25 -1.22
CA THR A 387 -9.62 7.18 0.03
C THR A 387 -9.66 8.50 0.81
N ILE A 388 -9.57 9.65 0.12
CA ILE A 388 -9.60 10.98 0.74
C ILE A 388 -10.97 11.31 1.34
N LYS A 389 -12.08 10.93 0.67
CA LYS A 389 -13.43 11.22 1.19
C LYS A 389 -13.92 10.21 2.23
N PHE A 390 -13.44 8.96 2.21
CA PHE A 390 -13.69 8.00 3.30
C PHE A 390 -13.08 8.46 4.62
N HIS A 391 -11.92 9.13 4.56
CA HIS A 391 -11.27 9.74 5.73
C HIS A 391 -11.98 11.00 6.24
N GLN A 392 -12.86 11.61 5.44
CA GLN A 392 -13.71 12.75 5.81
C GLN A 392 -15.17 12.36 6.10
N VAL A 393 -15.52 11.07 6.07
CA VAL A 393 -16.81 10.64 6.63
C VAL A 393 -16.71 10.86 8.13
N ASP A 394 -17.56 11.75 8.62
CA ASP A 394 -17.73 12.08 10.03
C ASP A 394 -17.94 10.79 10.83
N TRP A 395 -16.89 10.31 11.49
CA TRP A 395 -16.95 9.17 12.43
C TRP A 395 -17.72 9.51 13.71
N SER A 396 -18.18 10.76 13.84
CA SER A 396 -19.11 11.23 14.86
C SER A 396 -20.50 10.57 14.75
N LEU A 397 -20.88 10.04 13.59
CA LEU A 397 -22.13 9.29 13.40
C LEU A 397 -22.03 7.79 13.72
N ALA A 398 -20.85 7.29 14.11
CA ALA A 398 -20.69 5.92 14.64
C ALA A 398 -20.84 5.86 16.18
N TYR A 399 -21.13 7.00 16.82
CA TYR A 399 -21.40 7.14 18.26
C TYR A 399 -22.80 7.70 18.55
N LEU A 400 -23.77 7.40 17.67
CA LEU A 400 -25.21 7.46 17.92
C LEU A 400 -25.78 6.10 17.51
#